data_AF-A0A2E5XYP5-F1
#
_entry.id   AF-A0A2E5XYP5-F1
#
_cell.length_a   1.000
_cell.length_b   1.000
_cell.length_c   1.000
_cell.angle_alpha   90.00
_cell.angle_beta   90.00
_cell.angle_gamma   90.00
#
_symmetry.space_group_name_H-M   'P 1'
#
loop_
_entity.id
_entity.type
_entity.pdbx_description
1 polymer ?
#
loop_
_entity_poly.entity_id
_entity_poly.type
_entity_poly.pdbx_seq_one_letter_code
_entity_poly.pdbx_strand_id
1 'polypeptide(L)' 'MVSLKTFHQFFIFISIIVSGYYGYYEITMSSSAGITSYIISGASFLLTFVMIAYALSVRKKFKEI' A
#
# COMPACT_ATOMS: atom_id res chain seq x y z
N MET A 1 1.89 -17.41 -19.82
CA MET A 1 2.71 -16.20 -19.60
C MET A 1 1.83 -15.14 -18.98
N VAL A 2 2.11 -14.73 -17.74
CA VAL A 2 1.40 -13.61 -17.12
C VAL A 2 1.82 -12.33 -17.85
N SER A 3 0.86 -11.51 -18.28
CA SER A 3 1.20 -10.24 -18.94
C SER A 3 1.90 -9.32 -17.95
N LEU A 4 2.83 -8.49 -18.43
CA LEU A 4 3.53 -7.52 -17.59
C LEU A 4 2.54 -6.58 -16.87
N LYS A 5 1.42 -6.23 -17.52
CA LYS A 5 0.33 -5.43 -16.92
C LYS A 5 -0.29 -6.13 -15.70
N THR A 6 -0.57 -7.43 -15.81
CA THR A 6 -1.15 -8.25 -14.74
C THR A 6 -0.17 -8.42 -13.57
N PHE A 7 1.11 -8.67 -13.87
CA PHE A 7 2.15 -8.80 -12.85
C PHE A 7 2.35 -7.51 -12.05
N HIS A 8 2.41 -6.36 -12.73
CA HIS A 8 2.54 -5.05 -12.08
C HIS A 8 1.37 -4.73 -11.15
N GLN A 9 0.14 -5.01 -11.61
CA GLN A 9 -1.06 -4.75 -10.82
C GLN A 9 -1.17 -5.68 -9.61
N PHE A 10 -0.69 -6.92 -9.72
CA PHE A 10 -0.56 -7.84 -8.61
C PHE A 10 0.43 -7.33 -7.56
N PHE A 11 1.56 -6.80 -7.99
CA PHE A 11 2.56 -6.24 -7.08
C PHE A 11 2.01 -5.04 -6.29
N ILE A 12 1.32 -4.12 -6.96
CA ILE A 12 0.66 -2.98 -6.31
C ILE A 12 -0.36 -3.47 -5.26
N PHE A 13 -1.15 -4.49 -5.59
CA PHE A 13 -2.15 -5.04 -4.66
C PHE A 13 -1.50 -5.61 -3.39
N ILE A 14 -0.42 -6.38 -3.53
CA ILE A 14 0.35 -6.88 -2.38
C ILE A 14 0.93 -5.73 -1.57
N SER A 15 1.52 -4.72 -2.22
CA SER A 15 2.09 -3.56 -1.52
C SER A 15 1.05 -2.81 -0.68
N ILE A 16 -0.18 -2.65 -1.19
CA ILE A 16 -1.29 -2.03 -0.44
C ILE A 16 -1.61 -2.87 0.81
N ILE A 17 -1.73 -4.19 0.67
CA ILE A 17 -2.05 -5.08 1.80
C ILE A 17 -0.95 -5.01 2.86
N VAL A 18 0.31 -5.15 2.45
CA VAL A 18 1.46 -5.16 3.39
C VAL A 18 1.58 -3.82 4.10
N SER A 19 1.49 -2.70 3.38
CA SER A 19 1.63 -1.37 3.97
C SER A 19 0.47 -1.03 4.90
N GLY A 20 -0.76 -1.40 4.53
CA GLY A 20 -1.94 -1.19 5.38
C GLY A 20 -1.89 -2.05 6.64
N TYR A 21 -1.48 -3.31 6.51
CA TYR A 21 -1.30 -4.21 7.64
C TYR A 21 -0.20 -3.72 8.59
N TYR A 22 0.93 -3.25 8.06
CA TYR A 22 2.00 -2.69 8.88
C TYR A 22 1.56 -1.44 9.66
N GLY A 23 0.80 -0.54 9.02
CA GLY A 23 0.19 0.60 9.71
C GLY A 23 -0.74 0.19 10.84
N TYR A 24 -1.57 -0.84 10.63
CA TYR A 24 -2.44 -1.40 11.67
C TYR A 24 -1.64 -2.06 12.80
N TYR A 25 -0.64 -2.86 12.45
CA TYR A 25 0.23 -3.56 13.39
C TYR A 25 0.96 -2.61 14.35
N GLU A 26 1.48 -1.48 13.84
CA GLU A 26 2.15 -0.48 14.68
C GLU A 26 1.20 0.18 15.69
N ILE A 27 -0.11 0.25 15.42
CA ILE A 27 -1.10 0.76 16.38
C ILE A 27 -1.48 -0.29 17.42
N THR A 28 -1.61 -1.55 17.03
CA THR A 28 -2.17 -2.59 17.90
C THR A 28 -1.14 -3.33 18.74
N MET A 29 0.07 -3.54 18.20
CA MET A 29 1.12 -4.33 18.83
C MET A 29 2.40 -3.54 19.08
N SER A 30 2.38 -2.23 18.76
CA SER A 30 3.43 -1.23 19.06
C SER A 30 4.82 -1.83 19.21
N SER A 31 5.40 -2.25 18.09
CA SER A 31 6.79 -2.72 18.04
C SER A 31 7.78 -1.59 18.34
N SER A 32 7.34 -0.33 18.17
CA SER A 32 8.13 0.88 18.36
C SER A 32 7.64 1.66 19.60
N ALA A 33 8.51 2.43 20.24
CA ALA A 33 8.16 3.13 21.47
C ALA A 33 7.25 4.35 21.20
N GLY A 34 6.04 4.34 21.80
CA GLY A 34 5.18 5.52 21.98
C GLY A 34 4.89 6.30 20.69
N ILE A 35 5.27 7.58 20.67
CA ILE A 35 4.98 8.54 19.57
C ILE A 35 5.51 8.05 18.21
N THR A 36 6.63 7.31 18.21
CA THR A 36 7.24 6.80 16.98
C THR A 36 6.33 5.82 16.25
N SER A 37 5.63 4.92 16.96
CA SER A 37 4.65 4.01 16.35
C SER A 37 3.51 4.75 15.66
N TYR A 38 3.01 5.83 16.27
CA TYR A 38 1.93 6.63 15.68
C TYR A 38 2.37 7.34 14.40
N ILE A 39 3.61 7.87 14.37
CA ILE A 39 4.17 8.52 13.17
C ILE A 39 4.37 7.48 12.05
N ILE A 40 4.96 6.33 12.37
CA ILE A 40 5.21 5.25 11.40
C ILE A 40 3.89 4.68 10.86
N SER A 41 2.91 4.49 11.74
CA SER A 41 1.57 4.05 11.35
C SER A 41 0.89 5.07 10.44
N GLY A 42 0.90 6.35 10.82
CA GLY A 42 0.34 7.44 10.01
C GLY A 42 0.98 7.51 8.62
N ALA A 43 2.32 7.43 8.54
CA ALA A 43 3.05 7.37 7.28
C ALA A 43 2.69 6.13 6.45
N SER A 44 2.51 4.97 7.09
CA SER A 44 2.14 3.72 6.42
C SER A 44 0.73 3.76 5.84
N PHE A 45 -0.23 4.38 6.53
CA PHE A 45 -1.56 4.62 5.98
C PHE A 45 -1.54 5.63 4.84
N LEU A 46 -0.76 6.71 4.96
CA LEU A 46 -0.60 7.71 3.91
C LEU A 46 -0.01 7.07 2.63
N LEU A 47 1.01 6.23 2.78
CA LEU A 47 1.58 5.44 1.69
C LEU A 47 0.55 4.49 1.07
N THR A 48 -0.29 3.87 1.89
CA THR A 48 -1.38 3.00 1.44
C THR A 48 -2.39 3.78 0.58
N PHE A 49 -2.79 4.99 0.99
CA PHE A 49 -3.67 5.84 0.18
C PHE A 49 -3.04 6.26 -1.15
N VAL A 50 -1.76 6.63 -1.15
CA VAL A 50 -1.01 6.96 -2.37
C VAL A 50 -0.96 5.75 -3.32
N MET A 51 -0.70 4.56 -2.79
CA MET A 51 -0.69 3.31 -3.56
C MET A 51 -2.06 2.98 -4.15
N ILE A 52 -3.16 3.21 -3.41
CA ILE A 52 -4.52 3.04 -3.93
C ILE A 52 -4.79 4.00 -5.08
N ALA A 53 -4.44 5.29 -4.92
CA ALA A 53 -4.59 6.28 -5.99
C ALA A 53 -3.78 5.91 -7.24
N TYR A 54 -2.55 5.41 -7.05
CA TYR A 54 -1.72 4.90 -8.13
C TYR A 54 -2.31 3.65 -8.79
N ALA A 55 -2.87 2.71 -8.03
CA ALA A 55 -3.55 1.54 -8.57
C ALA A 55 -4.72 1.93 -9.49
N LEU A 56 -5.50 2.95 -9.08
CA LEU A 56 -6.61 3.48 -9.87
C LEU A 56 -6.14 4.15 -11.17
N SER A 57 -5.06 4.93 -11.11
CA SER A 57 -4.51 5.59 -12.31
C SER A 57 -3.94 4.58 -13.31
N VAL A 58 -3.22 3.56 -12.82
CA VAL A 58 -2.69 2.46 -13.64
C VAL A 58 -3.82 1.65 -14.29
N ARG A 59 -4.89 1.34 -13.55
CA ARG A 59 -6.07 0.65 -14.11
C ARG A 59 -6.77 1.46 -15.19
N LYS A 60 -6.88 2.78 -15.03
CA LYS A 60 -7.41 3.68 -16.07
C LYS A 60 -6.53 3.63 -17.32
N LYS A 61 -5.22 3.79 -17.15
CA LYS A 61 -4.24 3.74 -18.25
C LYS A 61 -4.27 2.40 -19.00
N PHE A 62 -4.47 1.29 -18.32
CA PHE A 62 -4.60 -0.03 -18.96
C PHE A 62 -5.96 -0.28 -19.64
N LYS A 63 -7.00 0.49 -19.30
CA LYS A 63 -8.29 0.45 -20.00
C LYS A 63 -8.29 1.31 -21.27
N GLU A 64 -7.53 2.40 -21.28
CA GLU A 64 -7.42 3.31 -22.42
C GLU A 64 -6.44 2.83 -23.51
N ILE A 65 -5.52 1.90 -23.17
CA ILE A 65 -4.53 1.29 -24.08
C ILE A 65 -4.90 -0.17 -24.39
#